data_AF-A0A7X0HVS5-F1
#
_entry.id   AF-A0A7X0HVS5-F1
#
_cell.length_a   1.000
_cell.length_b   1.000
_cell.length_c   1.000
_cell.angle_alpha   90.00
_cell.angle_beta   90.00
_cell.angle_gamma   90.00
#
_symmetry.space_group_name_H-M   'P 1'
#
loop_
_entity.id
_entity.type
_entity.pdbx_description
1 polymer ?
#
loop_
_entity_poly.entity_id
_entity_poly.type
_entity_poly.pdbx_seq_one_letter_code
_entity_poly.pdbx_strand_id
1 'polypeptide(L)'
;MKNWNQLFIRQGFIVKEIDINCFDCKKETEENLTFLKESLEKLEVSFSITNGILTIHSDSVKELEWLNVVDYKGRGLGGNLWFRSENEEPKIRELDTYISGIIRQLNRLGLFTEGSCDGHGQRFASVHFKRGLAMEKVEKLFHILAGKKVRIHNQRAVFTFDRAELLDVAENMQVIKKEWLDENVDYIKKQLFFYQLEQLLSIDGVSGNEESVRQYVFENLSPFVDHITVDQSGNILALKKYRNGNGPTILLNAHLDTVEPFEIGRTIIKNDNIWSSSKGILGADDRAGVAVLLEAAKSLFHSTFNGTVKYIFTVKEEIGLVGASEVNDYFLWDVDTAIVADRRGKGDIVTSCAGFIPFCDEAYGQWIENVSKEKGLSQWKCTSGGLSDTRIWAEHGIQSVNLSVGYNHEHTEEEYLDINACYQTVQLLHAYFEKSLELCRFLKVMNRERVS
;
A
#
# COMPACT_ATOMS: atom_id res chain seq x y z
N MET A 1 -11.68 -0.27 -9.65
CA MET A 1 -11.92 0.71 -10.73
C MET A 1 -11.39 2.05 -10.23
N LYS A 2 -10.65 2.81 -11.04
CA LYS A 2 -10.07 4.08 -10.58
C LYS A 2 -11.14 5.16 -10.43
N ASN A 3 -11.10 5.91 -9.33
CA ASN A 3 -11.97 7.07 -9.11
C ASN A 3 -11.50 8.29 -9.93
N TRP A 4 -12.30 9.37 -9.97
CA TRP A 4 -11.96 10.57 -10.74
C TRP A 4 -10.64 11.21 -10.30
N ASN A 5 -10.39 11.25 -8.99
CA ASN A 5 -9.14 11.77 -8.44
C ASN A 5 -7.94 11.01 -9.02
N GLN A 6 -7.93 9.69 -8.90
CA GLN A 6 -6.87 8.83 -9.44
C GLN A 6 -6.67 9.05 -10.94
N LEU A 7 -7.75 9.08 -11.74
CA LEU A 7 -7.67 9.34 -13.18
C LEU A 7 -7.02 10.70 -13.50
N PHE A 8 -7.32 11.73 -12.71
CA PHE A 8 -6.76 13.07 -12.88
C PHE A 8 -5.28 13.13 -12.51
N ILE A 9 -4.90 12.57 -11.36
CA ILE A 9 -3.51 12.54 -10.89
C ILE A 9 -2.62 11.73 -11.84
N ARG A 10 -3.09 10.57 -12.31
CA ARG A 10 -2.35 9.72 -13.25
C ARG A 10 -2.00 10.46 -14.55
N GLN A 11 -2.87 11.36 -15.00
CA GLN A 11 -2.60 12.23 -16.17
C GLN A 11 -1.92 13.55 -15.84
N GLY A 12 -1.69 13.84 -14.57
CA GLY A 12 -0.87 14.95 -14.12
C GLY A 12 -1.63 16.24 -13.81
N PHE A 13 -2.95 16.17 -13.68
CA PHE A 13 -3.73 17.29 -13.16
C PHE A 13 -3.43 17.48 -11.67
N ILE A 14 -3.07 18.71 -11.28
CA ILE A 14 -2.81 19.09 -9.89
C ILE A 14 -4.12 19.63 -9.30
N VAL A 15 -4.98 18.70 -8.90
CA VAL A 15 -6.25 18.96 -8.23
C VAL A 15 -6.25 18.40 -6.81
N LYS A 16 -7.07 18.95 -5.94
CA LYS A 16 -7.29 18.42 -4.59
C LYS A 16 -8.75 18.05 -4.43
N GLU A 17 -9.05 16.77 -4.26
CA GLU A 17 -10.38 16.33 -3.85
C GLU A 17 -10.71 16.87 -2.45
N ILE A 18 -11.81 17.62 -2.35
CA ILE A 18 -12.29 18.25 -1.11
C ILE A 18 -13.60 17.64 -0.59
N ASP A 19 -14.32 16.97 -1.48
CA ASP A 19 -15.52 16.17 -1.21
C ASP A 19 -15.66 15.16 -2.36
N ILE A 20 -16.55 14.18 -2.25
CA ILE A 20 -16.79 13.16 -3.28
C ILE A 20 -17.06 13.86 -4.62
N ASN A 21 -16.24 13.55 -5.62
CA ASN A 21 -16.32 14.12 -6.97
C ASN A 21 -16.23 15.65 -7.03
N CYS A 22 -15.69 16.29 -5.98
CA CYS A 22 -15.47 17.74 -5.88
C CYS A 22 -14.00 18.06 -5.71
N PHE A 23 -13.45 18.85 -6.63
CA PHE A 23 -12.02 19.08 -6.77
C PHE A 23 -11.69 20.57 -6.73
N ASP A 24 -10.85 20.98 -5.77
CA ASP A 24 -10.21 22.28 -5.77
C ASP A 24 -9.13 22.32 -6.86
N CYS A 25 -9.38 23.14 -7.87
CA CYS A 25 -8.57 23.30 -9.08
C CYS A 25 -7.74 24.59 -9.05
N LYS A 26 -7.75 25.37 -7.96
CA LYS A 26 -7.10 26.71 -7.92
C LYS A 26 -5.58 26.68 -8.12
N LYS A 27 -4.95 25.52 -7.92
CA LYS A 27 -3.51 25.33 -8.14
C LYS A 27 -3.17 24.87 -9.56
N GLU A 28 -4.17 24.59 -10.39
CA GLU A 28 -3.96 24.16 -11.77
C GLU A 28 -3.99 25.36 -12.73
N THR A 29 -3.26 25.25 -13.83
CA THR A 29 -3.20 26.29 -14.86
C THR A 29 -4.49 26.32 -15.68
N GLU A 30 -4.84 27.50 -16.22
CA GLU A 30 -6.03 27.65 -17.08
C GLU A 30 -5.99 26.74 -18.31
N GLU A 31 -4.80 26.54 -18.90
CA GLU A 31 -4.62 25.70 -20.09
C GLU A 31 -4.84 24.21 -19.78
N ASN A 32 -4.29 23.72 -18.66
CA ASN A 32 -4.54 22.35 -18.22
C ASN A 32 -6.00 22.17 -17.82
N LEU A 33 -6.62 23.12 -17.12
CA LEU A 33 -8.06 23.05 -16.80
C LEU A 33 -8.94 23.07 -18.05
N THR A 34 -8.55 23.80 -19.09
CA THR A 34 -9.27 23.78 -20.37
C THR A 34 -9.20 22.39 -21.01
N PHE A 35 -8.02 21.75 -21.00
CA PHE A 35 -7.88 20.36 -21.45
C PHE A 35 -8.67 19.35 -20.62
N LEU A 36 -8.74 19.53 -19.29
CA LEU A 36 -9.58 18.70 -18.43
C LEU A 36 -11.06 18.80 -18.82
N LYS A 37 -11.58 20.01 -18.98
CA LYS A 37 -12.98 20.25 -19.36
C LYS A 37 -13.31 19.63 -20.71
N GLU A 38 -12.50 19.89 -21.74
CA GLU A 38 -12.68 19.29 -23.07
C GLU A 38 -12.68 17.74 -23.02
N SER A 39 -11.88 17.15 -22.12
CA SER A 39 -11.83 15.70 -21.95
C SER A 39 -13.10 15.17 -21.27
N LEU A 40 -13.61 15.86 -20.26
CA LEU A 40 -14.89 15.49 -19.63
C LEU A 40 -16.08 15.66 -20.60
N GLU A 41 -16.09 16.72 -21.40
CA GLU A 41 -17.11 16.95 -22.44
C GLU A 41 -17.12 15.84 -23.49
N LYS A 42 -15.94 15.37 -23.94
CA LYS A 42 -15.81 14.23 -24.88
C LYS A 42 -16.30 12.91 -24.30
N LEU A 43 -16.28 12.75 -22.97
CA LEU A 43 -16.85 11.60 -22.28
C LEU A 43 -18.35 11.76 -22.02
N GLU A 44 -18.95 12.89 -22.40
CA GLU A 44 -20.34 13.24 -22.09
C GLU A 44 -20.62 13.24 -20.58
N VAL A 45 -19.59 13.51 -19.78
CA VAL A 45 -19.69 13.59 -18.32
C VAL A 45 -20.23 14.95 -17.91
N SER A 46 -21.28 14.96 -17.09
CA SER A 46 -21.83 16.21 -16.56
C SER A 46 -20.94 16.75 -15.44
N PHE A 47 -20.51 18.01 -15.57
CA PHE A 47 -19.73 18.70 -14.55
C PHE A 47 -20.09 20.19 -14.47
N SER A 48 -19.71 20.81 -13.36
CA SER A 48 -19.83 22.27 -13.14
C SER A 48 -18.57 22.81 -12.50
N ILE A 49 -18.19 24.04 -12.82
CA ILE A 49 -17.05 24.72 -12.17
C ILE A 49 -17.49 26.05 -11.60
N THR A 50 -17.36 26.22 -10.29
CA THR A 50 -17.72 27.45 -9.58
C THR A 50 -16.59 27.83 -8.62
N ASN A 51 -16.10 29.07 -8.69
CA ASN A 51 -15.04 29.58 -7.80
C ASN A 51 -13.77 28.69 -7.73
N GLY A 52 -13.40 28.06 -8.86
CA GLY A 52 -12.24 27.16 -8.94
C GLY A 52 -12.48 25.76 -8.37
N ILE A 53 -13.72 25.42 -8.02
CA ILE A 53 -14.11 24.06 -7.62
C ILE A 53 -14.80 23.38 -8.79
N LEU A 54 -14.27 22.24 -9.23
CA LEU A 54 -14.87 21.35 -10.22
C LEU A 54 -15.72 20.30 -9.49
N THR A 55 -16.99 20.19 -9.83
CA THR A 55 -17.90 19.15 -9.34
C THR A 55 -18.33 18.27 -10.52
N ILE A 56 -18.19 16.96 -10.37
CA ILE A 56 -18.59 15.96 -11.36
C ILE A 56 -19.83 15.22 -10.85
N HIS A 57 -20.86 15.14 -11.69
CA HIS A 57 -22.19 14.65 -11.31
C HIS A 57 -22.41 13.18 -11.68
N SER A 58 -21.32 12.41 -11.82
CA SER A 58 -21.35 10.98 -12.15
C SER A 58 -20.20 10.23 -11.49
N ASP A 59 -20.36 8.91 -11.38
CA ASP A 59 -19.26 8.01 -11.07
C ASP A 59 -18.15 8.09 -12.13
N SER A 60 -16.98 7.59 -11.77
CA SER A 60 -15.83 7.56 -12.67
C SER A 60 -16.01 6.56 -13.80
N VAL A 61 -15.39 6.88 -14.94
CA VAL A 61 -15.32 6.01 -16.10
C VAL A 61 -14.22 4.96 -15.95
N LYS A 62 -14.23 3.93 -16.81
CA LYS A 62 -13.12 2.98 -16.85
C LYS A 62 -11.84 3.68 -17.29
N GLU A 63 -10.69 3.27 -16.75
CA GLU A 63 -9.39 3.87 -17.09
C GLU A 63 -9.10 3.84 -18.59
N LEU A 64 -9.49 2.77 -19.30
CA LEU A 64 -9.33 2.68 -20.75
C LEU A 64 -10.17 3.72 -21.50
N GLU A 65 -11.39 4.01 -21.04
CA GLU A 65 -12.27 5.03 -21.63
C GLU A 65 -11.67 6.43 -21.40
N TRP A 66 -11.17 6.69 -20.19
CA TRP A 66 -10.42 7.91 -19.88
C TRP A 66 -9.18 8.07 -20.77
N LEU A 67 -8.36 7.02 -20.88
CA LEU A 67 -7.16 7.00 -21.71
C LEU A 67 -7.47 7.28 -23.18
N ASN A 68 -8.54 6.68 -23.73
CA ASN A 68 -8.95 6.90 -25.12
C ASN A 68 -9.32 8.37 -25.43
N VAL A 69 -9.77 9.12 -24.43
CA VAL A 69 -10.17 10.53 -24.62
C VAL A 69 -9.00 11.48 -24.49
N VAL A 70 -8.10 11.21 -23.55
CA VAL A 70 -6.91 12.06 -23.32
C VAL A 70 -5.77 11.71 -24.29
N ASP A 71 -5.71 10.49 -24.83
CA ASP A 71 -4.71 10.07 -25.82
C ASP A 71 -5.23 10.34 -27.24
N TYR A 72 -4.65 11.32 -27.91
CA TYR A 72 -5.04 11.68 -29.27
C TYR A 72 -3.84 11.70 -30.21
N LYS A 73 -4.12 11.53 -31.51
CA LYS A 73 -3.08 11.48 -32.53
C LYS A 73 -2.23 12.77 -32.51
N GLY A 74 -0.94 12.61 -32.21
CA GLY A 74 0.02 13.70 -32.17
C GLY A 74 0.26 14.32 -30.80
N ARG A 75 -0.42 13.84 -29.74
CA ARG A 75 -0.04 14.12 -28.36
C ARG A 75 1.41 13.67 -28.11
N GLY A 76 2.20 14.50 -27.43
CA GLY A 76 3.60 14.20 -27.16
C GLY A 76 4.59 14.36 -28.33
N LEU A 77 4.12 14.65 -29.56
CA LEU A 77 5.00 14.88 -30.72
C LEU A 77 5.70 16.26 -30.71
N GLY A 78 5.51 17.07 -29.67
CA GLY A 78 6.27 18.28 -29.39
C GLY A 78 7.71 17.95 -28.97
N GLY A 79 8.48 17.34 -29.89
CA GLY A 79 9.89 17.07 -29.69
C GLY A 79 10.64 18.37 -29.40
N ASN A 80 11.19 18.48 -28.18
CA ASN A 80 11.90 19.63 -27.62
C ASN A 80 11.02 20.76 -27.07
N LEU A 81 10.08 20.45 -26.17
CA LEU A 81 9.41 21.49 -25.38
C LEU A 81 10.38 22.13 -24.38
N TRP A 82 10.97 23.24 -24.83
CA TRP A 82 11.71 24.22 -24.03
C TRP A 82 10.76 25.02 -23.13
N PHE A 83 9.88 24.38 -22.35
CA PHE A 83 9.23 25.12 -21.27
C PHE A 83 10.31 25.48 -20.26
N ARG A 84 10.40 26.76 -19.89
CA ARG A 84 11.34 27.19 -18.85
C ARG A 84 10.77 26.72 -17.53
N SER A 85 11.15 25.52 -17.11
CA SER A 85 10.61 24.80 -15.94
C SER A 85 10.55 25.60 -14.62
N GLU A 86 11.29 26.71 -14.50
CA GLU A 86 11.23 27.61 -13.33
C GLU A 86 10.13 28.67 -13.40
N ASN A 87 9.61 28.96 -14.60
CA ASN A 87 8.66 30.04 -14.87
C ASN A 87 7.33 29.55 -15.46
N GLU A 88 7.30 28.33 -16.02
CA GLU A 88 6.13 27.76 -16.69
C GLU A 88 5.90 26.31 -16.24
N GLU A 89 4.64 26.02 -15.93
CA GLU A 89 4.15 24.70 -15.57
C GLU A 89 3.99 23.81 -16.83
N PRO A 90 4.37 22.52 -16.80
CA PRO A 90 4.22 21.64 -17.95
C PRO A 90 2.75 21.52 -18.39
N LYS A 91 2.51 21.63 -19.70
CA LYS A 91 1.18 21.51 -20.30
C LYS A 91 0.85 20.05 -20.57
N ILE A 92 -0.16 19.51 -19.90
CA ILE A 92 -0.53 18.09 -19.95
C ILE A 92 -0.86 17.64 -21.37
N ARG A 93 -1.52 18.51 -22.13
CA ARG A 93 -1.90 18.30 -23.53
C ARG A 93 -0.70 18.05 -24.45
N GLU A 94 0.47 18.58 -24.10
CA GLU A 94 1.67 18.47 -24.93
C GLU A 94 2.59 17.31 -24.52
N LEU A 95 2.36 16.69 -23.36
CA LEU A 95 3.14 15.58 -22.84
C LEU A 95 2.60 14.23 -23.31
N ASP A 96 3.50 13.25 -23.46
CA ASP A 96 3.12 11.85 -23.71
C ASP A 96 2.16 11.34 -22.64
N THR A 97 1.12 10.64 -23.09
CA THR A 97 -0.03 10.22 -22.27
C THR A 97 0.35 9.50 -20.99
N TYR A 98 1.25 8.52 -21.06
CA TYR A 98 1.56 7.66 -19.91
C TYR A 98 2.58 8.26 -18.95
N ILE A 99 3.32 9.30 -19.36
CA ILE A 99 4.36 9.92 -18.52
C ILE A 99 3.96 11.30 -18.00
N SER A 100 2.88 11.89 -18.50
CA SER A 100 2.47 13.26 -18.14
C SER A 100 2.26 13.42 -16.64
N GLY A 101 1.67 12.43 -15.98
CA GLY A 101 1.56 12.37 -14.52
C GLY A 101 2.89 12.53 -13.80
N ILE A 102 3.89 11.71 -14.16
CA ILE A 102 5.22 11.75 -13.56
C ILE A 102 5.86 13.13 -13.76
N ILE A 103 5.77 13.71 -14.96
CA ILE A 103 6.35 15.03 -15.24
C ILE A 103 5.72 16.12 -14.38
N ARG A 104 4.40 16.15 -14.29
CA ARG A 104 3.67 17.13 -13.48
C ARG A 104 4.03 16.99 -12.00
N GLN A 105 4.13 15.75 -11.51
CA GLN A 105 4.53 15.47 -10.12
C GLN A 105 5.98 15.84 -9.83
N LEU A 106 6.92 15.58 -10.75
CA LEU A 106 8.32 15.98 -10.61
C LEU A 106 8.46 17.51 -10.51
N ASN A 107 7.78 18.25 -11.38
CA ASN A 107 7.82 19.72 -11.35
C ASN A 107 7.16 20.28 -10.08
N ARG A 108 6.04 19.70 -9.61
CA ARG A 108 5.43 20.02 -8.30
C ARG A 108 6.42 19.86 -7.14
N LEU A 109 7.29 18.85 -7.21
CA LEU A 109 8.34 18.58 -6.21
C LEU A 109 9.60 19.46 -6.39
N GLY A 110 9.64 20.32 -7.41
CA GLY A 110 10.83 21.11 -7.77
C GLY A 110 11.96 20.30 -8.42
N LEU A 111 11.67 19.08 -8.88
CA LEU A 111 12.58 18.23 -9.64
C LEU A 111 12.39 18.50 -11.14
N PHE A 112 12.78 19.69 -11.56
CA PHE A 112 12.48 20.21 -12.90
C PHE A 112 13.02 19.35 -14.05
N THR A 113 12.21 19.21 -15.09
CA THR A 113 12.48 18.36 -16.26
C THR A 113 12.65 19.20 -17.53
N GLU A 114 13.55 18.79 -18.43
CA GLU A 114 13.78 19.42 -19.76
C GLU A 114 13.20 18.59 -20.92
N GLY A 115 12.78 17.35 -20.66
CA GLY A 115 12.16 16.51 -21.68
C GLY A 115 11.70 15.16 -21.15
N SER A 116 10.81 14.52 -21.88
CA SER A 116 10.28 13.20 -21.52
C SER A 116 9.86 12.42 -22.75
N CYS A 117 9.86 11.10 -22.64
CA CYS A 117 9.25 10.20 -23.62
C CYS A 117 8.68 8.98 -22.91
N ASP A 118 7.45 8.56 -23.19
CA ASP A 118 6.85 7.32 -22.66
C ASP A 118 7.30 6.05 -23.42
N GLY A 119 8.10 6.24 -24.47
CA GLY A 119 8.65 5.18 -25.30
C GLY A 119 7.71 4.64 -26.38
N HIS A 120 6.47 5.12 -26.43
CA HIS A 120 5.44 4.78 -27.43
C HIS A 120 5.24 3.27 -27.64
N GLY A 121 5.45 2.46 -26.59
CA GLY A 121 5.37 0.99 -26.65
C GLY A 121 6.50 0.31 -27.43
N GLN A 122 7.51 1.06 -27.89
CA GLN A 122 8.62 0.54 -28.71
C GLN A 122 9.95 0.52 -27.97
N ARG A 123 10.10 1.35 -26.93
CA ARG A 123 11.31 1.48 -26.11
C ARG A 123 10.94 1.83 -24.68
N PHE A 124 11.93 1.78 -23.80
CA PHE A 124 11.77 2.23 -22.42
C PHE A 124 11.49 3.73 -22.33
N ALA A 125 10.58 4.10 -21.44
CA ALA A 125 10.29 5.49 -21.13
C ALA A 125 11.52 6.17 -20.48
N SER A 126 11.64 7.47 -20.65
CA SER A 126 12.71 8.25 -20.02
C SER A 126 12.34 9.70 -19.74
N VAL A 127 12.95 10.25 -18.70
CA VAL A 127 12.85 11.66 -18.32
C VAL A 127 14.25 12.27 -18.31
N HIS A 128 14.35 13.47 -18.87
CA HIS A 128 15.53 14.31 -18.86
C HIS A 128 15.33 15.45 -17.87
N PHE A 129 16.28 15.64 -16.97
CA PHE A 129 16.24 16.61 -15.89
C PHE A 129 17.03 17.86 -16.23
N LYS A 130 16.62 18.99 -15.65
CA LYS A 130 17.32 20.26 -15.83
C LYS A 130 18.79 20.14 -15.45
N ARG A 131 19.69 20.72 -16.25
CA ARG A 131 21.13 20.71 -15.91
C ARG A 131 21.38 21.39 -14.56
N GLY A 132 22.16 20.73 -13.71
CA GLY A 132 22.51 21.24 -12.37
C GLY A 132 21.53 20.86 -11.26
N LEU A 133 20.45 20.13 -11.58
CA LEU A 133 19.56 19.56 -10.56
C LEU A 133 20.32 18.54 -9.70
N ALA A 134 20.08 18.56 -8.38
CA ALA A 134 20.59 17.56 -7.45
C ALA A 134 19.91 16.20 -7.67
N MET A 135 20.54 15.34 -8.47
CA MET A 135 19.99 14.04 -8.87
C MET A 135 19.82 13.05 -7.71
N GLU A 136 20.48 13.26 -6.58
CA GLU A 136 20.30 12.44 -5.37
C GLU A 136 18.83 12.40 -4.92
N LYS A 137 18.10 13.52 -5.02
CA LYS A 137 16.67 13.56 -4.69
C LYS A 137 15.82 12.74 -5.66
N VAL A 138 16.20 12.74 -6.94
CA VAL A 138 15.55 11.95 -7.99
C VAL A 138 15.81 10.46 -7.78
N GLU A 139 17.05 10.09 -7.47
CA GLU A 139 17.44 8.72 -7.15
C GLU A 139 16.68 8.19 -5.94
N LYS A 140 16.65 8.97 -4.85
CA LYS A 140 15.88 8.64 -3.65
C LYS A 140 14.40 8.42 -3.95
N LEU A 141 13.78 9.36 -4.68
CA LEU A 141 12.37 9.30 -5.05
C LEU A 141 12.02 8.03 -5.84
N PHE A 142 12.75 7.75 -6.92
CA PHE A 142 12.45 6.58 -7.75
C PHE A 142 12.92 5.27 -7.12
N HIS A 143 13.93 5.28 -6.26
CA HIS A 143 14.29 4.12 -5.45
C HIS A 143 13.13 3.69 -4.55
N ILE A 144 12.43 4.64 -3.94
CA ILE A 144 11.27 4.35 -3.08
C ILE A 144 10.07 3.86 -3.90
N LEU A 145 9.80 4.50 -5.04
CA LEU A 145 8.57 4.26 -5.81
C LEU A 145 8.65 3.10 -6.80
N ALA A 146 9.84 2.79 -7.32
CA ALA A 146 10.02 1.80 -8.39
C ALA A 146 11.29 0.93 -8.22
N GLY A 147 12.04 1.13 -7.13
CA GLY A 147 13.25 0.39 -6.81
C GLY A 147 14.25 0.35 -7.97
N LYS A 148 14.72 -0.85 -8.30
CA LYS A 148 15.75 -1.08 -9.35
C LYS A 148 15.20 -0.97 -10.77
N LYS A 149 13.88 -0.80 -10.95
CA LYS A 149 13.28 -0.71 -12.28
C LYS A 149 13.53 0.67 -12.94
N VAL A 150 14.08 1.64 -12.23
CA VAL A 150 14.49 2.95 -12.78
C VAL A 150 16.01 3.06 -12.77
N ARG A 151 16.60 3.30 -13.93
CA ARG A 151 18.04 3.52 -14.09
C ARG A 151 18.31 5.00 -14.24
N ILE A 152 19.17 5.55 -13.39
CA ILE A 152 19.52 6.97 -13.42
C ILE A 152 20.99 7.11 -13.77
N HIS A 153 21.28 7.97 -14.75
CA HIS A 153 22.64 8.29 -15.16
C HIS A 153 22.69 9.71 -15.71
N ASN A 154 23.63 10.52 -15.21
CA ASN A 154 23.69 11.97 -15.46
C ASN A 154 22.33 12.61 -15.14
N GLN A 155 21.82 13.47 -16.02
CA GLN A 155 20.51 14.10 -15.86
C GLN A 155 19.38 13.30 -16.53
N ARG A 156 19.43 11.96 -16.49
CA ARG A 156 18.45 11.11 -17.17
C ARG A 156 17.99 9.95 -16.30
N ALA A 157 16.68 9.76 -16.20
CA ALA A 157 16.06 8.55 -15.65
C ALA A 157 15.43 7.73 -16.79
N VAL A 158 15.61 6.41 -16.75
CA VAL A 158 15.05 5.45 -17.72
C VAL A 158 14.26 4.39 -16.96
N PHE A 159 13.00 4.19 -17.35
CA PHE A 159 12.05 3.29 -16.71
C PHE A 159 12.03 1.96 -17.47
N THR A 160 12.47 0.88 -16.82
CA THR A 160 12.70 -0.44 -17.44
C THR A 160 11.53 -1.40 -17.27
N PHE A 161 10.32 -0.86 -17.32
CA PHE A 161 9.05 -1.55 -17.05
C PHE A 161 7.97 -1.09 -18.02
N ASP A 162 6.77 -1.70 -17.99
CA ASP A 162 5.73 -1.38 -18.96
C ASP A 162 5.22 0.06 -18.80
N ARG A 163 4.90 0.74 -19.90
CA ARG A 163 4.47 2.14 -19.84
C ARG A 163 3.18 2.33 -19.01
N ALA A 164 2.31 1.31 -18.91
CA ALA A 164 1.12 1.37 -18.08
C ALA A 164 1.47 1.56 -16.59
N GLU A 165 2.55 0.93 -16.11
CA GLU A 165 3.02 1.08 -14.73
C GLU A 165 3.50 2.52 -14.42
N LEU A 166 3.75 3.38 -15.43
CA LEU A 166 4.11 4.79 -15.19
C LEU A 166 2.96 5.57 -14.54
N LEU A 167 1.72 5.19 -14.83
CA LEU A 167 0.53 5.80 -14.24
C LEU A 167 0.48 5.52 -12.73
N ASP A 168 0.84 4.31 -12.30
CA ASP A 168 0.93 3.94 -10.89
C ASP A 168 2.03 4.72 -10.16
N VAL A 169 3.18 4.93 -10.82
CA VAL A 169 4.25 5.79 -10.28
C VAL A 169 3.75 7.22 -10.10
N ALA A 170 3.03 7.78 -11.07
CA ALA A 170 2.45 9.12 -10.97
C ALA A 170 1.46 9.25 -9.81
N GLU A 171 0.58 8.26 -9.64
CA GLU A 171 -0.38 8.20 -8.53
C GLU A 171 0.34 8.20 -7.18
N ASN A 172 1.33 7.32 -7.01
CA ASN A 172 2.10 7.22 -5.77
C ASN A 172 2.97 8.46 -5.48
N MET A 173 3.33 9.26 -6.49
CA MET A 173 4.07 10.51 -6.28
C MET A 173 3.21 11.61 -5.65
N GLN A 174 1.89 11.60 -5.81
CA GLN A 174 1.00 12.69 -5.40
C GLN A 174 1.10 13.01 -3.90
N VAL A 175 1.20 12.00 -3.05
CA VAL A 175 1.27 12.19 -1.60
C VAL A 175 2.61 12.78 -1.16
N ILE A 176 3.68 12.58 -1.93
CA ILE A 176 5.02 13.03 -1.57
C ILE A 176 5.06 14.56 -1.54
N LYS A 177 5.64 15.13 -0.48
CA LYS A 177 5.84 16.57 -0.34
C LYS A 177 7.28 16.94 -0.67
N LYS A 178 7.49 18.16 -1.18
CA LYS A 178 8.82 18.66 -1.53
C LYS A 178 9.80 18.59 -0.36
N GLU A 179 9.38 19.03 0.83
CA GLU A 179 10.19 18.96 2.07
C GLU A 179 10.64 17.54 2.41
N TRP A 180 9.85 16.51 2.09
CA TRP A 180 10.24 15.13 2.39
C TRP A 180 11.46 14.67 1.60
N LEU A 181 11.75 15.31 0.46
CA LEU A 181 12.93 15.01 -0.34
C LEU A 181 14.23 15.50 0.32
N ASP A 182 14.17 16.24 1.42
CA ASP A 182 15.33 16.59 2.24
C ASP A 182 15.58 15.58 3.38
N GLU A 183 14.59 14.72 3.68
CA GLU A 183 14.66 13.69 4.72
C GLU A 183 15.24 12.37 4.20
N ASN A 184 15.54 11.42 5.11
CA ASN A 184 16.05 10.11 4.73
C ASN A 184 14.96 9.20 4.10
N VAL A 185 15.39 8.09 3.47
CA VAL A 185 14.50 7.13 2.80
C VAL A 185 13.44 6.55 3.76
N ASP A 186 13.84 6.20 4.98
CA ASP A 186 12.97 5.57 5.96
C ASP A 186 11.85 6.51 6.43
N TYR A 187 12.14 7.81 6.53
CA TYR A 187 11.15 8.83 6.81
C TYR A 187 10.07 8.86 5.72
N ILE A 188 10.47 8.92 4.45
CA ILE A 188 9.51 8.97 3.33
C ILE A 188 8.67 7.68 3.29
N LYS A 189 9.29 6.51 3.44
CA LYS A 189 8.56 5.23 3.51
C LYS A 189 7.53 5.21 4.65
N LYS A 190 7.93 5.68 5.83
CA LYS A 190 7.03 5.81 6.99
C LYS A 190 5.85 6.74 6.70
N GLN A 191 6.07 7.87 6.03
CA GLN A 191 4.98 8.78 5.66
C GLN A 191 4.04 8.17 4.60
N LEU A 192 4.57 7.41 3.63
CA LEU A 192 3.76 6.67 2.66
C LEU A 192 2.90 5.60 3.34
N PHE A 193 3.46 4.89 4.32
CA PHE A 193 2.73 3.95 5.15
C PHE A 193 1.58 4.64 5.90
N PHE A 194 1.83 5.78 6.56
CA PHE A 194 0.78 6.53 7.26
C PHE A 194 -0.33 7.01 6.34
N TYR A 195 0.01 7.43 5.12
CA TYR A 195 -0.99 7.78 4.13
C TYR A 195 -1.85 6.57 3.74
N GLN A 196 -1.23 5.42 3.47
CA GLN A 196 -1.96 4.18 3.16
C GLN A 196 -2.88 3.75 4.31
N LEU A 197 -2.39 3.86 5.55
CA LEU A 197 -3.15 3.57 6.76
C LEU A 197 -4.37 4.50 6.88
N GLU A 198 -4.21 5.80 6.63
CA GLU A 198 -5.32 6.74 6.61
C GLU A 198 -6.39 6.40 5.57
N GLN A 199 -5.97 5.97 4.37
CA GLN A 199 -6.92 5.53 3.34
C GLN A 199 -7.71 4.31 3.80
N LEU A 200 -7.05 3.29 4.37
CA LEU A 200 -7.71 2.09 4.88
C LEU A 200 -8.68 2.40 6.02
N LEU A 201 -8.26 3.28 6.94
CA LEU A 201 -9.08 3.80 8.03
C LEU A 201 -10.25 4.66 7.55
N SER A 202 -10.36 4.98 6.26
CA SER A 202 -11.48 5.74 5.69
C SER A 202 -12.45 4.87 4.89
N ILE A 203 -12.15 3.58 4.69
CA ILE A 203 -12.96 2.67 3.89
C ILE A 203 -13.85 1.83 4.81
N ASP A 204 -15.16 2.01 4.75
CA ASP A 204 -16.10 1.18 5.52
C ASP A 204 -16.06 -0.29 5.06
N GLY A 205 -16.44 -1.22 5.94
CA GLY A 205 -16.47 -2.64 5.63
C GLY A 205 -16.85 -3.51 6.81
N VAL A 206 -18.04 -3.29 7.39
CA VAL A 206 -18.59 -4.17 8.42
C VAL A 206 -18.69 -5.63 7.95
N SER A 207 -18.65 -6.59 8.87
CA SER A 207 -18.76 -8.02 8.57
C SER A 207 -19.94 -8.33 7.64
N GLY A 208 -19.66 -8.99 6.51
CA GLY A 208 -20.59 -9.27 5.42
C GLY A 208 -20.69 -8.20 4.33
N ASN A 209 -20.05 -7.06 4.48
CA ASN A 209 -20.03 -5.96 3.50
C ASN A 209 -18.61 -5.43 3.22
N GLU A 210 -17.65 -6.33 3.05
CA GLU A 210 -16.21 -6.01 2.92
C GLU A 210 -15.79 -5.65 1.48
N GLU A 211 -16.71 -5.50 0.52
CA GLU A 211 -16.39 -5.32 -0.91
C GLU A 211 -15.43 -4.14 -1.16
N SER A 212 -15.70 -2.99 -0.54
CA SER A 212 -14.89 -1.77 -0.74
C SER A 212 -13.44 -1.94 -0.28
N VAL A 213 -13.24 -2.49 0.92
CA VAL A 213 -11.89 -2.75 1.44
C VAL A 213 -11.22 -3.89 0.70
N ARG A 214 -11.96 -4.95 0.34
CA ARG A 214 -11.45 -6.06 -0.47
C ARG A 214 -10.92 -5.56 -1.80
N GLN A 215 -11.68 -4.70 -2.49
CA GLN A 215 -11.24 -4.13 -3.76
C GLN A 215 -9.97 -3.27 -3.59
N TYR A 216 -9.91 -2.46 -2.53
CA TYR A 216 -8.72 -1.65 -2.22
C TYR A 216 -7.48 -2.53 -1.97
N VAL A 217 -7.61 -3.58 -1.15
CA VAL A 217 -6.51 -4.51 -0.86
C VAL A 217 -6.10 -5.28 -2.11
N PHE A 218 -7.07 -5.75 -2.90
CA PHE A 218 -6.80 -6.46 -4.16
C PHE A 218 -5.98 -5.61 -5.12
N GLU A 219 -6.37 -4.34 -5.34
CA GLU A 219 -5.66 -3.41 -6.23
C GLU A 219 -4.25 -3.08 -5.71
N ASN A 220 -4.10 -2.88 -4.40
CA ASN A 220 -2.82 -2.51 -3.80
C ASN A 220 -1.86 -3.69 -3.60
N LEU A 221 -2.36 -4.92 -3.55
CA LEU A 221 -1.55 -6.14 -3.40
C LEU A 221 -1.14 -6.73 -4.75
N SER A 222 -2.02 -6.69 -5.76
CA SER A 222 -1.83 -7.31 -7.08
C SER A 222 -0.46 -7.04 -7.72
N PRO A 223 0.11 -5.82 -7.69
CA PRO A 223 1.42 -5.54 -8.31
C PRO A 223 2.60 -6.28 -7.66
N PHE A 224 2.42 -6.78 -6.44
CA PHE A 224 3.49 -7.35 -5.62
C PHE A 224 3.44 -8.88 -5.50
N VAL A 225 2.38 -9.51 -6.03
CA VAL A 225 2.13 -10.96 -5.94
C VAL A 225 2.14 -11.64 -7.32
N ASP A 226 2.34 -12.95 -7.35
CA ASP A 226 2.27 -13.74 -8.61
C ASP A 226 0.84 -14.16 -8.91
N HIS A 227 0.08 -14.49 -7.86
CA HIS A 227 -1.30 -14.93 -7.93
C HIS A 227 -2.12 -14.26 -6.83
N ILE A 228 -3.35 -13.90 -7.16
CA ILE A 228 -4.34 -13.34 -6.24
C ILE A 228 -5.73 -13.80 -6.68
N THR A 229 -6.55 -14.23 -5.73
CA THR A 229 -7.94 -14.64 -5.96
C THR A 229 -8.79 -14.25 -4.77
N VAL A 230 -10.11 -14.21 -4.99
CA VAL A 230 -11.11 -14.13 -3.94
C VAL A 230 -11.79 -15.50 -3.87
N ASP A 231 -11.91 -16.09 -2.68
CA ASP A 231 -12.60 -17.37 -2.50
C ASP A 231 -14.12 -17.20 -2.41
N GLN A 232 -14.86 -18.30 -2.19
CA GLN A 232 -16.32 -18.26 -2.13
C GLN A 232 -16.86 -17.49 -0.92
N SER A 233 -16.09 -17.42 0.16
CA SER A 233 -16.45 -16.69 1.38
C SER A 233 -16.18 -15.21 1.26
N GLY A 234 -15.28 -14.81 0.37
CA GLY A 234 -14.88 -13.43 0.13
C GLY A 234 -13.47 -13.11 0.64
N ASN A 235 -12.71 -14.10 1.10
CA ASN A 235 -11.33 -13.92 1.54
C ASN A 235 -10.43 -13.63 0.33
N ILE A 236 -9.43 -12.77 0.50
CA ILE A 236 -8.37 -12.61 -0.50
C ILE A 236 -7.27 -13.62 -0.19
N LEU A 237 -6.95 -14.46 -1.18
CA LEU A 237 -5.85 -15.40 -1.12
C LEU A 237 -4.80 -15.00 -2.17
N ALA A 238 -3.59 -14.67 -1.74
CA ALA A 238 -2.51 -14.30 -2.65
C ALA A 238 -1.22 -15.04 -2.35
N LEU A 239 -0.40 -15.25 -3.38
CA LEU A 239 0.88 -15.93 -3.29
C LEU A 239 1.95 -15.19 -4.09
N LYS A 240 3.12 -15.05 -3.48
CA LYS A 240 4.35 -14.59 -4.13
C LYS A 240 5.49 -15.55 -3.86
N LYS A 241 6.09 -16.09 -4.92
CA LYS A 241 7.33 -16.84 -4.86
C LYS A 241 8.50 -15.88 -5.08
N TYR A 242 9.41 -15.81 -4.12
CA TYR A 242 10.58 -14.96 -4.20
C TYR A 242 11.81 -15.78 -4.62
N ARG A 243 12.52 -15.28 -5.64
CA ARG A 243 13.72 -15.91 -6.21
C ARG A 243 13.43 -17.36 -6.63
N ASN A 244 14.18 -18.33 -6.13
CA ASN A 244 13.99 -19.74 -6.47
C ASN A 244 12.96 -20.43 -5.55
N GLY A 245 12.54 -19.78 -4.46
CA GLY A 245 11.61 -20.31 -3.46
C GLY A 245 12.18 -21.47 -2.64
N ASN A 246 13.50 -21.46 -2.36
CA ASN A 246 14.16 -22.53 -1.61
C ASN A 246 14.19 -22.32 -0.09
N GLY A 247 13.59 -21.22 0.40
CA GLY A 247 13.42 -20.99 1.84
C GLY A 247 12.00 -21.32 2.31
N PRO A 248 11.54 -20.71 3.41
CA PRO A 248 10.31 -21.12 4.05
C PRO A 248 9.09 -20.60 3.29
N THR A 249 7.95 -21.25 3.50
CA THR A 249 6.63 -20.69 3.17
C THR A 249 6.06 -20.02 4.41
N ILE A 250 5.91 -18.70 4.34
CA ILE A 250 5.38 -17.87 5.42
C ILE A 250 3.99 -17.39 5.04
N LEU A 251 3.01 -17.62 5.91
CA LEU A 251 1.66 -17.08 5.81
C LEU A 251 1.59 -15.75 6.57
N LEU A 252 1.07 -14.70 5.94
CA LEU A 252 0.72 -13.45 6.58
C LEU A 252 -0.80 -13.28 6.55
N ASN A 253 -1.41 -12.95 7.69
CA ASN A 253 -2.85 -12.78 7.80
C ASN A 253 -3.25 -11.51 8.58
N ALA A 254 -4.32 -10.89 8.09
CA ALA A 254 -5.07 -9.78 8.67
C ALA A 254 -6.55 -9.99 8.29
N HIS A 255 -7.49 -9.34 8.95
CA HIS A 255 -8.91 -9.40 8.57
C HIS A 255 -9.40 -8.09 7.94
N LEU A 256 -10.43 -8.19 7.10
CA LEU A 256 -10.96 -7.07 6.32
C LEU A 256 -12.11 -6.35 7.02
N ASP A 257 -12.87 -7.08 7.82
CA ASP A 257 -14.11 -6.59 8.38
C ASP A 257 -13.90 -5.67 9.58
N THR A 258 -14.98 -5.00 9.98
CA THR A 258 -15.08 -4.25 11.22
C THR A 258 -16.31 -4.71 11.98
N VAL A 259 -16.29 -4.59 13.30
CA VAL A 259 -17.42 -4.98 14.15
C VAL A 259 -18.72 -4.22 13.87
N GLU A 260 -18.63 -2.96 13.43
CA GLU A 260 -19.76 -2.10 13.11
C GLU A 260 -19.44 -1.19 11.91
N PRO A 261 -20.45 -0.65 11.20
CA PRO A 261 -20.23 0.25 10.07
C PRO A 261 -19.75 1.63 10.55
N PHE A 262 -18.97 2.29 9.70
CA PHE A 262 -18.49 3.64 9.97
C PHE A 262 -19.62 4.67 10.01
N GLU A 263 -19.61 5.52 11.05
CA GLU A 263 -20.58 6.59 11.18
C GLU A 263 -20.50 7.63 10.04
N ILE A 264 -21.65 7.97 9.47
CA ILE A 264 -21.77 8.97 8.39
C ILE A 264 -21.21 10.32 8.86
N GLY A 265 -20.24 10.85 8.12
CA GLY A 265 -19.62 12.14 8.41
C GLY A 265 -18.61 12.12 9.56
N ARG A 266 -18.18 10.93 10.01
CA ARG A 266 -17.02 10.83 10.92
C ARG A 266 -15.75 11.35 10.23
N THR A 267 -14.80 11.77 11.05
CA THR A 267 -13.50 12.26 10.61
C THR A 267 -12.41 11.65 11.48
N ILE A 268 -11.24 11.41 10.91
CA ILE A 268 -10.08 10.93 11.66
C ILE A 268 -9.45 12.13 12.39
N ILE A 269 -9.45 12.07 13.72
CA ILE A 269 -8.76 13.03 14.60
C ILE A 269 -7.31 12.58 14.73
N LYS A 270 -6.36 13.49 14.49
CA LYS A 270 -4.92 13.22 14.53
C LYS A 270 -4.25 14.06 15.60
N ASN A 271 -3.92 13.42 16.72
CA ASN A 271 -3.17 14.02 17.82
C ASN A 271 -1.75 13.42 17.83
N ASP A 272 -0.84 14.06 17.10
CA ASP A 272 0.50 13.54 16.82
C ASP A 272 0.45 12.12 16.21
N ASN A 273 0.90 11.11 16.95
CA ASN A 273 0.89 9.71 16.54
C ASN A 273 -0.35 8.94 16.98
N ILE A 274 -1.25 9.55 17.77
CA ILE A 274 -2.49 8.94 18.20
C ILE A 274 -3.62 9.40 17.30
N TRP A 275 -4.19 8.45 16.56
CA TRP A 275 -5.33 8.68 15.68
C TRP A 275 -6.58 8.08 16.30
N SER A 276 -7.70 8.79 16.23
CA SER A 276 -9.00 8.33 16.73
C SER A 276 -10.12 8.78 15.79
N SER A 277 -11.34 8.28 16.01
CA SER A 277 -12.51 8.78 15.30
C SER A 277 -13.13 9.98 16.04
N SER A 278 -13.84 10.86 15.32
CA SER A 278 -14.67 11.90 15.95
C SER A 278 -16.01 11.39 16.46
N LYS A 279 -16.45 10.21 16.00
CA LYS A 279 -17.67 9.50 16.41
C LYS A 279 -17.68 8.08 15.83
N GLY A 280 -18.33 7.14 16.51
CA GLY A 280 -18.25 5.71 16.23
C GLY A 280 -16.81 5.17 16.31
N ILE A 281 -16.63 3.92 15.91
CA ILE A 281 -15.29 3.30 15.86
C ILE A 281 -14.33 4.00 14.88
N LEU A 282 -13.03 3.84 15.14
CA LEU A 282 -11.98 4.19 14.19
C LEU A 282 -11.89 3.13 13.08
N GLY A 283 -12.07 1.85 13.43
CA GLY A 283 -11.85 0.68 12.59
C GLY A 283 -10.38 0.35 12.44
N ALA A 284 -9.55 0.59 13.46
CA ALA A 284 -8.14 0.24 13.42
C ALA A 284 -7.94 -1.28 13.59
N ASP A 285 -8.85 -1.94 14.30
CA ASP A 285 -9.09 -3.37 14.25
C ASP A 285 -9.94 -3.72 13.00
N ASP A 286 -9.40 -4.29 11.91
CA ASP A 286 -7.99 -4.60 11.66
C ASP A 286 -7.40 -3.88 10.42
N ARG A 287 -7.82 -2.63 10.20
CA ARG A 287 -7.21 -1.81 9.13
C ARG A 287 -5.73 -1.52 9.38
N ALA A 288 -5.28 -1.58 10.63
CA ALA A 288 -3.87 -1.54 10.98
C ALA A 288 -3.11 -2.77 10.46
N GLY A 289 -3.61 -4.00 10.71
CA GLY A 289 -3.03 -5.23 10.18
C GLY A 289 -3.01 -5.28 8.66
N VAL A 290 -4.12 -4.88 8.03
CA VAL A 290 -4.19 -4.77 6.55
C VAL A 290 -3.09 -3.86 6.01
N ALA A 291 -2.87 -2.70 6.64
CA ALA A 291 -1.82 -1.76 6.24
C ALA A 291 -0.42 -2.38 6.40
N VAL A 292 -0.17 -3.07 7.52
CA VAL A 292 1.10 -3.75 7.82
C VAL A 292 1.43 -4.80 6.74
N LEU A 293 0.46 -5.62 6.35
CA LEU A 293 0.64 -6.66 5.34
C LEU A 293 0.89 -6.11 3.95
N LEU A 294 0.16 -5.07 3.55
CA LEU A 294 0.38 -4.42 2.27
C LEU A 294 1.77 -3.76 2.19
N GLU A 295 2.25 -3.16 3.28
CA GLU A 295 3.61 -2.63 3.35
C GLU A 295 4.67 -3.73 3.32
N ALA A 296 4.43 -4.86 3.98
CA ALA A 296 5.30 -6.02 3.89
C ALA A 296 5.42 -6.53 2.45
N ALA A 297 4.32 -6.60 1.69
CA ALA A 297 4.35 -6.98 0.27
C ALA A 297 5.20 -6.01 -0.58
N LYS A 298 5.03 -4.70 -0.39
CA LYS A 298 5.82 -3.65 -1.07
C LYS A 298 7.31 -3.77 -0.77
N SER A 299 7.65 -3.89 0.50
CA SER A 299 9.05 -3.93 0.95
C SER A 299 9.76 -5.24 0.57
N LEU A 300 9.06 -6.37 0.60
CA LEU A 300 9.62 -7.67 0.21
C LEU A 300 9.94 -7.77 -1.28
N PHE A 301 9.22 -7.05 -2.14
CA PHE A 301 9.48 -6.99 -3.58
C PHE A 301 10.91 -6.55 -3.93
N HIS A 302 11.56 -5.77 -3.05
CA HIS A 302 12.94 -5.32 -3.20
C HIS A 302 13.95 -6.03 -2.29
N SER A 303 13.50 -7.03 -1.52
CA SER A 303 14.30 -7.69 -0.49
C SER A 303 15.21 -8.81 -1.03
N THR A 304 15.98 -9.40 -0.12
CA THR A 304 16.79 -10.59 -0.38
C THR A 304 16.12 -11.90 0.02
N PHE A 305 14.85 -11.85 0.42
CA PHE A 305 14.09 -13.04 0.82
C PHE A 305 14.05 -14.09 -0.30
N ASN A 306 14.14 -15.35 0.09
CA ASN A 306 14.07 -16.51 -0.80
C ASN A 306 13.14 -17.52 -0.14
N GLY A 307 11.99 -17.78 -0.76
CA GLY A 307 10.90 -18.54 -0.15
C GLY A 307 9.57 -18.16 -0.79
N THR A 308 8.48 -18.54 -0.14
CA THR A 308 7.13 -18.23 -0.58
C THR A 308 6.44 -17.41 0.50
N VAL A 309 5.71 -16.37 0.12
CA VAL A 309 4.79 -15.68 1.03
C VAL A 309 3.38 -15.88 0.52
N LYS A 310 2.53 -16.39 1.41
CA LYS A 310 1.08 -16.44 1.22
C LYS A 310 0.45 -15.32 2.03
N TYR A 311 -0.48 -14.59 1.44
CA TYR A 311 -1.24 -13.55 2.10
C TYR A 311 -2.70 -13.99 2.17
N ILE A 312 -3.29 -13.90 3.34
CA ILE A 312 -4.74 -14.11 3.53
C ILE A 312 -5.32 -12.86 4.18
N PHE A 313 -6.30 -12.27 3.51
CA PHE A 313 -7.15 -11.26 4.12
C PHE A 313 -8.52 -11.88 4.32
N THR A 314 -8.86 -12.20 5.56
CA THR A 314 -10.10 -12.89 5.91
C THR A 314 -11.28 -11.93 5.97
N VAL A 315 -12.48 -12.47 5.82
CA VAL A 315 -13.74 -11.76 6.10
C VAL A 315 -14.39 -12.32 7.35
N LYS A 316 -15.28 -11.57 7.98
CA LYS A 316 -16.13 -12.05 9.08
C LYS A 316 -15.33 -12.64 10.26
N GLU A 317 -14.17 -12.08 10.57
CA GLU A 317 -13.40 -12.44 11.75
C GLU A 317 -14.20 -12.08 13.01
N GLU A 318 -14.75 -10.86 13.01
CA GLU A 318 -15.42 -10.21 14.15
C GLU A 318 -16.70 -10.92 14.61
N ILE A 319 -17.28 -11.74 13.74
CA ILE A 319 -18.47 -12.54 14.01
C ILE A 319 -18.18 -14.03 14.24
N GLY A 320 -16.89 -14.38 14.43
CA GLY A 320 -16.48 -15.70 14.89
C GLY A 320 -15.57 -16.46 13.92
N LEU A 321 -14.53 -15.82 13.38
CA LEU A 321 -13.48 -16.45 12.55
C LEU A 321 -14.03 -17.15 11.29
N VAL A 322 -15.17 -16.67 10.77
CA VAL A 322 -15.92 -17.38 9.72
C VAL A 322 -15.08 -17.46 8.45
N GLY A 323 -14.45 -16.36 8.03
CA GLY A 323 -13.62 -16.36 6.82
C GLY A 323 -12.44 -17.32 6.92
N ALA A 324 -11.70 -17.30 8.04
CA ALA A 324 -10.58 -18.23 8.25
C ALA A 324 -11.02 -19.70 8.23
N SER A 325 -12.16 -20.01 8.85
CA SER A 325 -12.68 -21.39 8.92
C SER A 325 -13.06 -21.99 7.56
N GLU A 326 -13.32 -21.13 6.56
CA GLU A 326 -13.73 -21.52 5.20
C GLU A 326 -12.56 -21.51 4.20
N VAL A 327 -11.35 -21.12 4.63
CA VAL A 327 -10.17 -21.18 3.76
C VAL A 327 -9.85 -22.64 3.44
N ASN A 328 -9.73 -22.93 2.14
CA ASN A 328 -9.42 -24.28 1.68
C ASN A 328 -8.04 -24.75 2.15
N ASP A 329 -7.98 -25.92 2.78
CA ASP A 329 -6.75 -26.57 3.27
C ASP A 329 -5.63 -26.65 2.23
N TYR A 330 -5.96 -26.78 0.94
CA TYR A 330 -4.98 -26.80 -0.14
C TYR A 330 -4.15 -25.51 -0.20
N PHE A 331 -4.76 -24.36 0.13
CA PHE A 331 -4.02 -23.10 0.18
C PHE A 331 -3.07 -23.06 1.38
N LEU A 332 -3.40 -23.73 2.48
CA LEU A 332 -2.57 -23.83 3.70
C LEU A 332 -1.50 -24.91 3.61
N TRP A 333 -1.65 -25.87 2.69
CA TRP A 333 -0.65 -26.89 2.43
C TRP A 333 0.71 -26.25 2.14
N ASP A 334 1.78 -26.78 2.70
CA ASP A 334 3.17 -26.30 2.63
C ASP A 334 3.55 -25.06 3.46
N VAL A 335 2.61 -24.47 4.22
CA VAL A 335 2.92 -23.35 5.12
C VAL A 335 3.75 -23.83 6.32
N ASP A 336 4.92 -23.22 6.52
CA ASP A 336 5.79 -23.52 7.65
C ASP A 336 5.40 -22.72 8.90
N THR A 337 5.12 -21.42 8.71
CA THR A 337 4.81 -20.47 9.79
C THR A 337 3.72 -19.49 9.37
N ALA A 338 2.98 -18.97 10.34
CA ALA A 338 2.01 -17.89 10.14
C ALA A 338 2.29 -16.71 11.07
N ILE A 339 2.16 -15.50 10.54
CA ILE A 339 2.14 -14.26 11.30
C ILE A 339 0.80 -13.58 11.06
N VAL A 340 0.01 -13.45 12.11
CA VAL A 340 -1.22 -12.67 12.14
C VAL A 340 -0.88 -11.27 12.69
N ALA A 341 -1.46 -10.23 12.10
CA ALA A 341 -1.22 -8.85 12.50
C ALA A 341 -2.53 -8.22 13.00
N ASP A 342 -3.06 -8.71 14.11
CA ASP A 342 -4.39 -8.37 14.61
C ASP A 342 -4.39 -8.38 16.15
N ARG A 343 -3.55 -7.56 16.75
CA ARG A 343 -3.48 -7.50 18.19
C ARG A 343 -3.38 -6.06 18.67
N ARG A 344 -4.18 -5.71 19.66
CA ARG A 344 -4.08 -4.42 20.34
C ARG A 344 -2.71 -4.18 20.97
N GLY A 345 -2.47 -2.93 21.37
CA GLY A 345 -1.29 -2.51 22.11
C GLY A 345 -0.04 -2.49 21.25
N LYS A 346 1.12 -2.64 21.90
CA LYS A 346 2.43 -2.57 21.27
C LYS A 346 3.36 -3.60 21.89
N GLY A 347 4.04 -4.37 21.05
CA GLY A 347 5.04 -5.32 21.53
C GLY A 347 4.51 -6.68 21.96
N ASP A 348 3.24 -7.04 21.75
CA ASP A 348 2.79 -8.40 22.04
C ASP A 348 3.17 -9.34 20.89
N ILE A 349 3.76 -10.49 21.23
CA ILE A 349 3.85 -11.68 20.39
C ILE A 349 2.94 -12.72 21.05
N VAL A 350 1.69 -12.81 20.60
CA VAL A 350 0.71 -13.74 21.16
C VAL A 350 1.03 -15.15 20.67
N THR A 351 1.32 -16.05 21.61
CA THR A 351 1.72 -17.43 21.34
C THR A 351 0.70 -18.45 21.82
N SER A 352 -0.38 -18.02 22.49
CA SER A 352 -1.44 -18.87 22.98
C SER A 352 -2.75 -18.12 23.23
N CYS A 353 -3.88 -18.83 23.13
CA CYS A 353 -5.17 -18.34 23.62
C CYS A 353 -5.34 -18.69 25.10
N ALA A 354 -5.59 -17.66 25.91
CA ALA A 354 -5.78 -17.74 27.36
C ALA A 354 -4.67 -18.48 28.14
N GLY A 355 -3.49 -18.69 27.54
CA GLY A 355 -2.38 -19.45 28.13
C GLY A 355 -2.56 -20.98 28.10
N PHE A 356 -3.64 -21.49 27.52
CA PHE A 356 -3.96 -22.93 27.54
C PHE A 356 -3.92 -23.58 26.16
N ILE A 357 -4.28 -22.84 25.11
CA ILE A 357 -4.28 -23.35 23.73
C ILE A 357 -3.07 -22.73 23.02
N PRO A 358 -1.97 -23.47 22.84
CA PRO A 358 -0.78 -22.95 22.16
C PRO A 358 -1.05 -22.73 20.67
N PHE A 359 -0.56 -21.61 20.14
CA PHE A 359 -0.56 -21.31 18.70
C PHE A 359 0.74 -21.75 18.01
N CYS A 360 1.82 -21.89 18.79
CA CYS A 360 3.11 -22.35 18.34
C CYS A 360 3.89 -23.04 19.47
N ASP A 361 5.02 -23.65 19.13
CA ASP A 361 6.02 -24.03 20.12
C ASP A 361 6.60 -22.79 20.81
N GLU A 362 6.90 -22.91 22.09
CA GLU A 362 7.49 -21.84 22.88
C GLU A 362 8.81 -21.34 22.26
N ALA A 363 9.61 -22.27 21.73
CA ALA A 363 10.87 -21.96 21.05
C ALA A 363 10.69 -21.04 19.83
N TYR A 364 9.58 -21.19 19.08
CA TYR A 364 9.30 -20.34 17.93
C TYR A 364 8.97 -18.90 18.36
N GLY A 365 8.13 -18.73 19.38
CA GLY A 365 7.84 -17.42 19.95
C GLY A 365 9.10 -16.73 20.49
N GLN A 366 9.92 -17.47 21.26
CA GLN A 366 11.19 -16.96 21.78
C GLN A 366 12.18 -16.59 20.67
N TRP A 367 12.19 -17.33 19.56
CA TRP A 367 13.00 -16.98 18.40
C TRP A 367 12.59 -15.61 17.83
N ILE A 368 11.30 -15.33 17.67
CA ILE A 368 10.80 -14.02 17.21
C ILE A 368 11.18 -12.92 18.21
N GLU A 369 11.07 -13.18 19.52
CA GLU A 369 11.49 -12.23 20.55
C GLU A 369 13.01 -11.93 20.48
N ASN A 370 13.84 -12.88 20.08
CA ASN A 370 15.26 -12.61 19.87
C ASN A 370 15.50 -11.78 18.60
N VAL A 371 14.78 -12.06 17.51
CA VAL A 371 14.82 -11.24 16.30
C VAL A 371 14.42 -9.78 16.60
N SER A 372 13.38 -9.57 17.42
CA SER A 372 12.95 -8.22 17.79
C SER A 372 14.03 -7.47 18.59
N LYS A 373 14.68 -8.13 19.56
CA LYS A 373 15.79 -7.56 20.34
C LYS A 373 16.97 -7.16 19.45
N GLU A 374 17.37 -8.01 18.50
CA GLU A 374 18.46 -7.71 17.57
C GLU A 374 18.15 -6.49 16.68
N LYS A 375 16.87 -6.25 16.36
CA LYS A 375 16.43 -5.06 15.62
C LYS A 375 16.31 -3.80 16.50
N GLY A 376 16.55 -3.90 17.81
CA GLY A 376 16.35 -2.81 18.76
C GLY A 376 14.89 -2.61 19.20
N LEU A 377 14.02 -3.59 18.92
CA LEU A 377 12.61 -3.62 19.31
C LEU A 377 12.43 -4.48 20.59
N SER A 378 13.21 -4.20 21.63
CA SER A 378 13.29 -5.02 22.85
C SER A 378 12.01 -5.06 23.70
N GLN A 379 11.05 -4.19 23.41
CA GLN A 379 9.73 -4.18 24.04
C GLN A 379 8.85 -5.35 23.61
N TRP A 380 9.17 -6.03 22.50
CA TRP A 380 8.37 -7.15 22.02
C TRP A 380 8.56 -8.38 22.89
N LYS A 381 7.46 -9.00 23.33
CA LYS A 381 7.45 -10.10 24.30
C LYS A 381 6.39 -11.14 23.98
N CYS A 382 6.75 -12.41 24.21
CA CYS A 382 5.77 -13.49 24.16
C CYS A 382 4.71 -13.31 25.26
N THR A 383 3.45 -13.42 24.87
CA THR A 383 2.32 -13.29 25.80
C THR A 383 1.18 -14.24 25.42
N SER A 384 0.19 -14.34 26.29
CA SER A 384 -1.10 -14.97 26.00
C SER A 384 -2.10 -13.91 25.53
N GLY A 385 -3.02 -14.31 24.66
CA GLY A 385 -4.02 -13.42 24.06
C GLY A 385 -5.39 -14.06 23.97
N GLY A 386 -6.25 -13.44 23.16
CA GLY A 386 -7.60 -13.93 22.86
C GLY A 386 -7.65 -14.89 21.68
N LEU A 387 -8.86 -15.18 21.24
CA LEU A 387 -9.12 -15.82 19.96
C LEU A 387 -8.82 -14.84 18.83
N SER A 388 -8.31 -15.37 17.71
CA SER A 388 -8.13 -14.71 16.42
C SER A 388 -7.97 -15.81 15.37
N ASP A 389 -7.90 -15.44 14.09
CA ASP A 389 -7.57 -16.35 12.97
C ASP A 389 -6.35 -17.24 13.23
N THR A 390 -5.40 -16.76 14.05
CA THR A 390 -4.22 -17.50 14.53
C THR A 390 -4.57 -18.89 15.05
N ARG A 391 -5.73 -19.04 15.69
CA ARG A 391 -6.21 -20.33 16.18
C ARG A 391 -6.45 -21.32 15.03
N ILE A 392 -7.09 -20.89 13.95
CA ILE A 392 -7.40 -21.75 12.80
C ILE A 392 -6.10 -22.22 12.14
N TRP A 393 -5.12 -21.32 11.98
CA TRP A 393 -3.81 -21.68 11.43
C TRP A 393 -3.07 -22.68 12.33
N ALA A 394 -3.11 -22.46 13.66
CA ALA A 394 -2.50 -23.38 14.62
C ALA A 394 -3.16 -24.77 14.63
N GLU A 395 -4.49 -24.86 14.45
CA GLU A 395 -5.22 -26.13 14.34
C GLU A 395 -4.78 -26.97 13.11
N HIS A 396 -4.23 -26.32 12.07
CA HIS A 396 -3.59 -26.97 10.92
C HIS A 396 -2.13 -27.38 11.18
N GLY A 397 -1.62 -27.21 12.40
CA GLY A 397 -0.24 -27.53 12.78
C GLY A 397 0.79 -26.46 12.39
N ILE A 398 0.35 -25.30 11.88
CA ILE A 398 1.21 -24.21 11.46
C ILE A 398 1.72 -23.44 12.69
N GLN A 399 3.02 -23.14 12.72
CA GLN A 399 3.61 -22.34 13.79
C GLN A 399 3.16 -20.88 13.69
N SER A 400 2.19 -20.49 14.52
CA SER A 400 1.43 -19.26 14.35
C SER A 400 1.60 -18.30 15.53
N VAL A 401 1.75 -17.02 15.25
CA VAL A 401 1.71 -15.96 16.28
C VAL A 401 0.84 -14.78 15.83
N ASN A 402 0.26 -14.06 16.79
CA ASN A 402 -0.45 -12.79 16.53
C ASN A 402 0.35 -11.60 17.09
N LEU A 403 0.63 -10.60 16.26
CA LEU A 403 1.49 -9.46 16.58
C LEU A 403 0.68 -8.20 16.84
N SER A 404 1.06 -7.44 17.87
CA SER A 404 0.47 -6.12 18.12
C SER A 404 0.55 -5.22 16.88
N VAL A 405 -0.50 -4.44 16.60
CA VAL A 405 -0.56 -3.47 15.49
C VAL A 405 -0.96 -2.05 15.92
N GLY A 406 -0.97 -1.77 17.23
CA GLY A 406 -1.01 -0.39 17.76
C GLY A 406 -2.40 0.14 18.13
N TYR A 407 -3.49 -0.55 17.78
CA TYR A 407 -4.84 -0.15 18.19
C TYR A 407 -5.08 -0.44 19.68
N ASN A 408 -5.98 0.29 20.32
CA ASN A 408 -6.43 0.06 21.70
C ASN A 408 -7.89 0.48 21.85
N HIS A 409 -8.59 -0.13 22.81
CA HIS A 409 -10.02 0.08 23.04
C HIS A 409 -10.84 -0.24 21.78
N GLU A 410 -10.42 -1.29 21.09
CA GLU A 410 -11.13 -1.88 19.95
C GLU A 410 -12.63 -2.05 20.25
N HIS A 411 -13.44 -1.88 19.21
CA HIS A 411 -14.91 -2.03 19.27
C HIS A 411 -15.64 -1.01 20.16
N THR A 412 -15.03 0.15 20.40
CA THR A 412 -15.64 1.23 21.17
C THR A 412 -15.44 2.59 20.52
N GLU A 413 -16.21 3.60 20.94
CA GLU A 413 -15.99 5.00 20.54
C GLU A 413 -14.66 5.59 21.07
N GLU A 414 -14.03 4.92 22.04
CA GLU A 414 -12.72 5.31 22.59
C GLU A 414 -11.55 4.70 21.81
N GLU A 415 -11.82 4.00 20.71
CA GLU A 415 -10.80 3.35 19.89
C GLU A 415 -9.78 4.37 19.37
N TYR A 416 -8.50 4.04 19.57
CA TYR A 416 -7.39 4.81 19.02
C TYR A 416 -6.28 3.92 18.49
N LEU A 417 -5.50 4.46 17.56
CA LEU A 417 -4.34 3.83 16.95
C LEU A 417 -3.08 4.65 17.21
N ASP A 418 -2.07 4.01 17.81
CA ASP A 418 -0.70 4.54 17.79
C ASP A 418 -0.03 4.14 16.47
N ILE A 419 0.00 5.07 15.50
CA ILE A 419 0.54 4.80 14.16
C ILE A 419 2.04 4.48 14.20
N ASN A 420 2.78 4.99 15.21
CA ASN A 420 4.19 4.66 15.35
C ASN A 420 4.37 3.21 15.84
N ALA A 421 3.53 2.75 16.76
CA ALA A 421 3.50 1.36 17.18
C ALA A 421 3.12 0.43 16.02
N CYS A 422 2.13 0.82 15.22
CA CYS A 422 1.76 0.10 14.00
C CYS A 422 2.94 -0.04 13.02
N TYR A 423 3.70 1.04 12.79
CA TYR A 423 4.89 0.98 11.93
C TYR A 423 6.03 0.14 12.54
N GLN A 424 6.13 0.02 13.86
CA GLN A 424 7.10 -0.89 14.49
C GLN A 424 6.81 -2.36 14.15
N THR A 425 5.55 -2.72 13.91
CA THR A 425 5.18 -4.07 13.45
C THR A 425 5.71 -4.35 12.04
N VAL A 426 5.65 -3.37 11.14
CA VAL A 426 6.32 -3.45 9.82
C VAL A 426 7.83 -3.67 10.00
N GLN A 427 8.46 -2.94 10.91
CA GLN A 427 9.90 -3.10 11.19
C GLN A 427 10.25 -4.49 11.74
N LEU A 428 9.39 -5.06 12.60
CA LEU A 428 9.56 -6.43 13.08
C LEU A 428 9.39 -7.45 11.95
N LEU A 429 8.37 -7.30 11.10
CA LEU A 429 8.21 -8.18 9.93
C LEU A 429 9.43 -8.12 9.01
N HIS A 430 9.97 -6.94 8.74
CA HIS A 430 11.20 -6.82 7.96
C HIS A 430 12.36 -7.60 8.59
N ALA A 431 12.56 -7.48 9.91
CA ALA A 431 13.58 -8.23 10.62
C ALA A 431 13.33 -9.75 10.56
N TYR A 432 12.08 -10.18 10.70
CA TYR A 432 11.67 -11.58 10.57
C TYR A 432 12.06 -12.16 9.19
N PHE A 433 11.73 -11.45 8.11
CA PHE A 433 12.06 -11.88 6.75
C PHE A 433 13.57 -11.83 6.44
N GLU A 434 14.29 -10.83 6.96
CA GLU A 434 15.77 -10.75 6.90
C GLU A 434 16.42 -12.00 7.51
N LYS A 435 15.78 -12.62 8.51
CA LYS A 435 16.23 -13.82 9.21
C LYS A 435 15.71 -15.14 8.64
N SER A 436 15.07 -15.14 7.47
CA SER A 436 14.48 -16.34 6.84
C SER A 436 15.41 -17.56 6.70
N LEU A 437 16.71 -17.36 6.44
CA LEU A 437 17.67 -18.48 6.39
C LEU A 437 17.93 -19.11 7.77
N GLU A 438 17.91 -18.29 8.82
CA GLU A 438 18.02 -18.74 10.20
C GLU A 438 16.74 -19.48 10.60
N LEU A 439 15.58 -18.93 10.25
CA LEU A 439 14.27 -19.56 10.43
C LEU A 439 14.21 -20.96 9.82
N CYS A 440 14.65 -21.14 8.56
CA CYS A 440 14.68 -22.46 7.93
C CYS A 440 15.51 -23.49 8.71
N ARG A 441 16.64 -23.08 9.31
CA ARG A 441 17.48 -23.98 10.09
C ARG A 441 16.82 -24.30 11.43
N PHE A 442 16.26 -23.28 12.08
CA PHE A 442 15.52 -23.39 13.32
C PHE A 442 14.36 -24.38 13.19
N LEU A 443 13.48 -24.20 12.20
CA LEU A 443 12.33 -25.07 11.97
C LEU A 443 12.73 -26.52 11.69
N LYS A 444 13.84 -26.74 10.97
CA LYS A 444 14.37 -28.10 10.72
C LYS A 444 14.87 -28.79 11.98
N VAL A 445 15.44 -28.06 12.93
CA VAL A 445 15.89 -28.61 14.22
C VAL A 445 14.67 -28.95 15.07
N MET A 446 13.75 -28.00 15.21
CA MET A 446 12.52 -28.16 15.99
C MET A 446 11.65 -29.34 15.50
N ASN A 447 11.48 -29.49 14.18
CA ASN A 447 10.73 -30.61 13.61
C ASN A 447 11.41 -31.96 13.81
N ARG A 448 12.74 -32.02 13.96
CA ARG A 448 13.44 -33.27 14.30
C ARG A 448 13.20 -33.67 15.76
N GLU A 449 13.24 -32.70 16.66
CA GLU A 449 13.03 -32.91 18.10
C GLU A 449 11.60 -33.37 18.43
N ARG A 450 10.60 -32.99 17.61
CA ARG A 450 9.21 -33.47 17.76
C ARG A 450 9.00 -34.94 17.37
N VAL A 451 9.87 -35.50 16.53
CA VAL A 451 9.74 -36.87 15.98
C VAL A 451 10.62 -37.89 16.72
N SER A 452 11.61 -37.40 17.48
CA SER A 452 12.44 -38.18 18.42
C SER A 452 11.74 -38.35 19.76
#